data_AF-A0A1V9FXC8-F1
#
_entry.id   AF-A0A1V9FXC8-F1
#
_cell.length_a   1.000
_cell.length_b   1.000
_cell.length_c   1.000
_cell.angle_alpha   90.00
_cell.angle_beta   90.00
_cell.angle_gamma   90.00
#
_symmetry.space_group_name_H-M   'P 1'
#
loop_
_entity.id
_entity.type
_entity.pdbx_description
1 polymer ?
#
loop_
_entity_poly.entity_id
_entity_poly.type
_entity_poly.pdbx_seq_one_letter_code
_entity_poly.pdbx_strand_id
1 'polypeptide(L)' 'MKSGSSKLNAAWHIAHPMPKNPSFEQRVKWHLEHQKHCGCRKISGKLAEEIKKRNKILML' A
#
# COMPACT_ATOMS: atom_id res chain seq x y z
N MET A 1 2.31 10.25 -23.91
CA MET A 1 1.78 8.90 -23.61
C MET A 1 2.15 8.56 -22.18
N LYS A 2 1.19 8.30 -21.26
CA LYS A 2 1.22 7.34 -20.12
C LYS A 2 -0.09 7.45 -19.32
N SER A 3 -1.19 6.90 -19.85
CA SER A 3 -2.35 6.56 -18.99
C SER A 3 -2.11 5.18 -18.40
N GLY A 4 -1.37 5.11 -17.29
CA GLY A 4 -1.33 3.92 -16.46
C GLY A 4 -2.57 3.95 -15.57
N SER A 5 -3.63 3.25 -15.98
CA SER A 5 -4.89 3.17 -15.23
C SER A 5 -4.67 2.38 -13.93
N SER A 6 -4.30 3.11 -12.89
CA SER A 6 -4.32 2.66 -11.50
C SER A 6 -5.75 2.26 -11.11
N LYS A 7 -6.13 1.00 -11.35
CA LYS A 7 -7.50 0.51 -11.11
C LYS A 7 -7.81 0.53 -9.62
N LEU A 8 -8.78 1.36 -9.23
CA LEU A 8 -9.32 1.44 -7.89
C LEU A 8 -10.22 0.24 -7.61
N ASN A 9 -10.00 -0.40 -6.47
CA ASN A 9 -10.91 -1.38 -5.89
C ASN A 9 -11.71 -0.73 -4.75
N ALA A 10 -12.84 -0.12 -5.09
CA ALA A 10 -13.66 0.63 -4.12
C ALA A 10 -14.18 -0.26 -2.98
N ALA A 11 -14.58 -1.50 -3.29
CA ALA A 11 -15.06 -2.45 -2.28
C ALA A 11 -13.99 -2.73 -1.21
N TRP A 12 -12.73 -2.88 -1.63
CA TRP A 12 -11.63 -3.09 -0.69
C TRP A 12 -11.42 -1.88 0.24
N HIS A 13 -11.48 -0.66 -0.29
CA HIS A 13 -11.35 0.56 0.53
C HIS A 13 -12.48 0.75 1.53
N ILE A 14 -13.71 0.35 1.19
CA ILE A 14 -14.87 0.41 2.09
C ILE A 14 -14.70 -0.60 3.24
N ALA A 15 -14.26 -1.82 2.92
CA ALA A 15 -14.04 -2.88 3.91
C ALA A 15 -12.78 -2.66 4.77
N HIS A 16 -11.75 -2.00 4.20
CA HIS A 16 -10.46 -1.78 4.84
C HIS A 16 -10.09 -0.29 4.80
N PRO A 17 -10.83 0.60 5.49
CA PRO A 17 -10.48 2.00 5.53
C PRO A 17 -9.14 2.19 6.26
N MET A 18 -8.32 3.14 5.80
CA MET A 18 -7.14 3.55 6.55
C MET A 18 -7.61 4.22 7.85
N PRO A 19 -7.04 3.87 9.02
CA PRO A 19 -7.33 4.56 10.27
C PRO A 19 -7.08 6.08 10.16
N LYS A 20 -7.85 6.90 10.89
CA LYS A 20 -7.75 8.37 10.84
C LYS A 20 -6.38 8.91 11.25
N ASN A 21 -5.73 8.28 12.23
CA ASN A 21 -4.39 8.65 12.68
C ASN A 21 -3.53 7.37 12.80
N PRO A 22 -3.13 6.76 11.67
CA PRO A 22 -2.46 5.48 11.70
C PRO A 22 -1.03 5.67 12.17
N SER A 23 -0.57 4.78 13.05
CA SER A 23 0.87 4.64 13.31
C SER A 23 1.60 4.28 12.02
N PHE A 24 2.91 4.48 11.99
CA PHE A 24 3.71 4.14 10.82
C PHE A 24 3.58 2.65 10.46
N GLU A 25 3.56 1.77 11.45
CA GLU A 25 3.38 0.34 11.25
C GLU A 25 1.99 -0.02 10.70
N GLN A 26 0.92 0.60 11.23
CA GLN A 26 -0.43 0.41 10.68
C GLN A 26 -0.47 0.86 9.22
N ARG A 27 0.17 1.99 8.90
CA ARG A 27 0.27 2.49 7.52
C ARG A 27 1.01 1.52 6.61
N VAL A 28 2.13 0.95 7.07
CA VAL A 28 2.90 -0.06 6.32
C VAL A 28 2.04 -1.31 6.07
N LYS A 29 1.46 -1.89 7.13
CA LYS A 29 0.63 -3.10 7.04
C LYS A 29 -0.54 -2.90 6.08
N TRP A 30 -1.24 -1.78 6.21
CA TRP A 30 -2.36 -1.46 5.33
C TRP A 30 -1.93 -1.36 3.87
N HIS A 31 -0.79 -0.72 3.58
CA HIS A 31 -0.31 -0.56 2.20
C HIS A 31 0.18 -1.86 1.57
N LEU A 32 0.78 -2.76 2.37
CA LEU A 32 1.17 -4.10 1.93
C LEU A 32 -0.05 -4.91 1.47
N GLU A 33 -1.14 -4.89 2.23
CA GLU A 33 -2.39 -5.55 1.83
C GLU A 33 -3.06 -4.83 0.67
N HIS A 34 -3.15 -3.50 0.71
CA HIS A 34 -3.73 -2.68 -0.35
C HIS A 34 -3.13 -3.00 -1.73
N GLN A 35 -1.80 -3.13 -1.82
CA GLN A 35 -1.14 -3.44 -3.10
C GLN A 35 -1.53 -4.79 -3.71
N LYS A 36 -1.98 -5.76 -2.90
CA LYS A 36 -2.46 -7.06 -3.39
C LYS A 36 -3.84 -6.97 -4.03
N HIS A 37 -4.65 -5.99 -3.62
CA HIS A 37 -6.07 -5.89 -4.01
C HIS A 37 -6.40 -4.66 -4.86
N CYS A 38 -5.55 -3.63 -4.84
CA CYS A 38 -5.82 -2.33 -5.43
C CYS A 38 -4.54 -1.66 -5.96
N GLY A 39 -4.58 -1.27 -7.24
CA GLY A 39 -3.47 -0.58 -7.91
C GLY A 39 -3.61 0.94 -7.91
N CYS A 40 -4.59 1.52 -7.19
CA CYS A 40 -4.98 2.93 -7.32
C CYS A 40 -3.86 3.93 -7.00
N ARG A 41 -2.88 3.53 -6.19
CA ARG A 41 -1.81 4.41 -5.72
C ARG A 41 -0.48 3.68 -5.65
N LYS A 42 0.53 4.25 -6.33
CA LYS A 42 1.93 3.84 -6.16
C LYS A 42 2.44 4.29 -4.79
N ILE A 43 3.11 3.40 -4.07
CA ILE A 43 3.79 3.73 -2.82
C ILE A 43 5.09 4.47 -3.15
N SER A 44 5.36 5.58 -2.45
CA SER A 44 6.55 6.40 -2.64
C SER A 44 7.12 6.90 -1.30
N GLY A 45 8.35 7.46 -1.36
CA GLY A 45 9.04 8.05 -0.20
C GLY A 45 9.44 7.03 0.86
N LYS A 46 9.56 7.47 2.12
CA LYS A 46 9.99 6.65 3.26
C LYS A 46 9.15 5.37 3.45
N LEU A 47 7.87 5.41 3.06
CA LEU A 47 6.98 4.26 3.14
C LEU A 47 7.38 3.15 2.14
N ALA A 48 7.78 3.53 0.92
CA ALA A 48 8.25 2.57 -0.07
C ALA A 48 9.58 1.94 0.34
N GLU A 49 10.51 2.74 0.87
CA GLU A 49 11.80 2.26 1.36
C GLU A 49 11.63 1.25 2.49
N GLU A 50 10.74 1.53 3.45
CA GLU A 50 10.46 0.62 4.55
C GLU A 50 9.80 -0.69 4.06
N ILE A 51 8.81 -0.60 3.18
CA ILE A 51 8.15 -1.78 2.59
C ILE A 51 9.17 -2.64 1.82
N LYS A 52 10.04 -2.01 1.03
CA LYS A 52 11.11 -2.69 0.30
C LYS A 52 12.09 -3.38 1.25
N LYS A 53 12.48 -2.71 2.35
CA LYS A 53 13.34 -3.29 3.38
C LYS A 53 12.70 -4.52 4.03
N ARG A 54 11.42 -4.43 4.41
CA ARG A 54 10.69 -5.54 5.04
C ARG A 54 10.47 -6.72 4.09
N ASN A 55 10.11 -6.47 2.83
CA ASN A 55 10.00 -7.54 1.82
C ASN A 55 11.35 -8.20 1.52
N LYS A 56 12.46 -7.44 1.54
CA LYS A 56 13.81 -8.00 1.34
C LYS A 56 14.22 -8.94 2.49
N ILE A 57 13.79 -8.66 3.71
CA ILE A 57 14.07 -9.50 4.89
C ILE A 57 13.26 -10.81 4.85
N LEU A 58 12.03 -10.79 4.32
CA LEU A 58 11.16 -11.97 4.20
C LEU A 58 11.54 -12.93 3.05
N MET A 59 12.49 -12.54 2.20
CA MET A 59 12.97 -13.34 1.06
C MET A 59 14.40 -13.90 1.26
N LEU A 60 14.95 -13.78 2.47
CA LEU A 60 16.19 -14.41 2.92
C LEU A 60 15.85 -15.57 3.86
#